data_AF-A0A929PHI8-F1
#
_entry.id   AF-A0A929PHI8-F1
#
_cell.length_a   1.000
_cell.length_b   1.000
_cell.length_c   1.000
_cell.angle_alpha   90.00
_cell.angle_beta   90.00
_cell.angle_gamma   90.00
#
_symmetry.space_group_name_H-M   'P 1'
#
loop_
_entity.id
_entity.type
_entity.pdbx_description
1 polymer ?
#
loop_
_entity_poly.entity_id
_entity_poly.type
_entity_poly.pdbx_seq_one_letter_code
_entity_poly.pdbx_strand_id
1 'polypeptide(L)'
;MIKNWKLKLRYGKIRTPYKHYTLITPVSISEYIEDFSARPGTAYLGAKIWATDSDEAVVILEDIGESTGYAITGSIEIYDTAPEQEPGDKPYAYDFKFTYYEE
;
A
#
# COMPACT_ATOMS: atom_id res chain seq x y z
N MET A 1 -22.80 -5.08 -5.73
CA MET A 1 -22.57 -6.54 -5.83
C MET A 1 -21.35 -6.85 -4.95
N ILE A 2 -21.52 -7.46 -3.78
CA ILE A 2 -20.37 -7.87 -2.95
C ILE A 2 -19.57 -8.87 -3.79
N LYS A 3 -18.32 -8.53 -4.16
CA LYS A 3 -17.47 -9.41 -4.98
C LYS A 3 -17.38 -10.78 -4.27
N ASN A 4 -17.68 -11.85 -4.99
CA ASN A 4 -17.87 -13.21 -4.48
C ASN A 4 -16.71 -13.67 -3.54
N TRP A 5 -15.48 -13.27 -3.84
CA TRP A 5 -14.29 -13.61 -3.05
C TRP A 5 -14.33 -13.09 -1.60
N LYS A 6 -14.92 -11.91 -1.33
CA LYS A 6 -15.01 -11.36 0.05
C LYS A 6 -15.83 -12.28 0.96
N LEU A 7 -16.93 -12.83 0.42
CA LEU A 7 -17.74 -13.81 1.14
C LEU A 7 -16.98 -15.13 1.29
N LYS A 8 -16.29 -15.59 0.23
CA LYS A 8 -15.45 -16.79 0.32
C LYS A 8 -14.37 -16.66 1.39
N LEU A 9 -13.74 -15.50 1.53
CA LEU A 9 -12.74 -15.20 2.55
C LEU A 9 -13.38 -15.19 3.96
N ARG A 10 -14.50 -14.49 4.13
CA ARG A 10 -15.25 -14.44 5.40
C ARG A 10 -15.69 -15.82 5.90
N TYR A 11 -16.09 -16.70 4.98
CA TYR A 11 -16.53 -18.05 5.30
C TYR A 11 -15.41 -19.10 5.19
N GLY A 12 -14.14 -18.68 5.07
CA GLY A 12 -12.98 -19.58 5.06
C GLY A 12 -12.86 -20.50 3.84
N LYS A 13 -13.63 -20.25 2.77
CA LYS A 13 -13.52 -20.95 1.48
C LYS A 13 -12.29 -20.51 0.69
N ILE A 14 -11.81 -19.29 0.94
CA ILE A 14 -10.47 -18.83 0.59
C ILE A 14 -9.77 -18.55 1.91
N ARG A 15 -8.54 -19.00 2.06
CA ARG A 15 -7.71 -18.74 3.23
C ARG A 15 -6.45 -18.04 2.76
N THR A 16 -5.99 -17.10 3.56
CA THR A 16 -4.74 -16.39 3.35
C THR A 16 -4.08 -16.20 4.72
N PRO A 17 -2.75 -16.27 4.82
CA PRO A 17 -2.03 -15.86 6.02
C PRO A 17 -1.96 -14.32 6.15
N TYR A 18 -2.36 -13.58 5.11
CA TYR A 18 -2.21 -12.13 5.05
C TYR A 18 -3.39 -11.38 5.66
N LYS A 19 -3.07 -10.27 6.31
CA LYS A 19 -3.98 -9.19 6.71
C LYS A 19 -3.88 -8.05 5.71
N HIS A 20 -4.87 -7.17 5.73
CA HIS A 20 -4.93 -6.04 4.82
C HIS A 20 -4.77 -4.73 5.58
N TYR A 21 -3.81 -3.94 5.14
CA TYR A 21 -3.43 -2.67 5.74
C TYR A 21 -3.61 -1.53 4.75
N THR A 22 -3.90 -0.35 5.27
CA THR A 22 -3.67 0.92 4.58
C THR A 22 -2.56 1.66 5.30
N LEU A 23 -1.51 2.01 4.56
CA LEU A 23 -0.40 2.81 5.06
C LEU A 23 -0.52 4.22 4.49
N ILE A 24 -0.28 5.22 5.34
CA ILE A 24 -0.22 6.63 4.95
C ILE A 24 1.06 7.23 5.51
N THR A 25 1.86 7.89 4.67
CA THR A 25 3.15 8.44 5.10
C THR A 25 3.59 9.62 4.23
N PRO A 26 4.28 10.64 4.78
CA PRO A 26 4.89 11.69 3.97
C PRO A 26 6.11 11.15 3.21
N VAL A 27 6.20 11.49 1.94
CA VAL A 27 7.27 11.08 1.03
C VAL A 27 7.86 12.27 0.28
N SER A 28 9.12 12.13 -0.13
CA SER A 28 9.75 12.97 -1.14
C SER A 28 10.03 12.16 -2.40
N ILE A 29 9.85 12.80 -3.56
CA ILE A 29 10.08 12.23 -4.88
C ILE A 29 11.09 13.14 -5.58
N SER A 30 12.23 12.59 -6.01
CA SER A 30 13.28 13.36 -6.70
C SER A 30 13.06 13.44 -8.20
N GLU A 31 12.53 12.38 -8.81
CA GLU A 31 12.35 12.24 -10.25
C GLU A 31 10.94 11.71 -10.58
N TYR A 32 10.50 11.87 -11.82
CA TYR A 32 9.19 11.36 -12.22
C TYR A 32 9.17 9.83 -12.16
N ILE A 33 8.17 9.26 -11.46
CA ILE A 33 7.99 7.81 -11.32
C ILE A 33 6.86 7.37 -12.26
N GLU A 34 7.22 6.72 -13.37
CA GLU A 34 6.29 6.34 -14.44
C GLU A 34 5.17 5.41 -13.95
N ASP A 35 5.52 4.36 -13.20
CA ASP A 35 4.58 3.34 -12.70
C ASP A 35 3.44 3.93 -11.85
N PHE A 36 3.68 5.07 -11.20
CA PHE A 36 2.71 5.75 -10.36
C PHE A 36 2.22 7.08 -10.94
N SER A 37 2.75 7.48 -12.10
CA SER A 37 2.58 8.82 -12.66
C SER A 37 2.87 9.93 -11.63
N ALA A 38 3.86 9.72 -10.76
CA ALA A 38 4.19 10.61 -9.66
C ALA A 38 5.24 11.64 -10.10
N ARG A 39 4.98 12.93 -9.85
CA ARG A 39 5.88 14.04 -10.15
C ARG A 39 6.87 14.30 -8.99
N PRO A 40 8.03 14.90 -9.26
CA PRO A 40 8.93 15.37 -8.21
C PRO A 40 8.23 16.31 -7.21
N GLY A 41 8.65 16.26 -5.95
CA GLY A 41 8.13 17.10 -4.87
C GLY A 41 7.86 16.31 -3.59
N THR A 42 7.24 16.99 -2.62
CA THR A 42 6.77 16.37 -1.37
C THR A 42 5.28 16.04 -1.48
N ALA A 43 4.89 14.90 -0.93
CA ALA A 43 3.52 14.43 -0.95
C ALA A 43 3.21 13.55 0.27
N TYR A 44 1.92 13.33 0.54
CA TYR A 44 1.48 12.15 1.28
C TYR A 44 1.27 10.99 0.31
N LEU A 45 1.84 9.83 0.63
CA LEU A 45 1.58 8.57 -0.03
C LEU A 45 0.56 7.77 0.78
N GLY A 46 -0.51 7.33 0.13
CA GLY A 46 -1.39 6.26 0.60
C GLY A 46 -1.20 5.00 -0.24
N ALA A 47 -1.08 3.84 0.42
CA ALA A 47 -1.01 2.53 -0.24
C ALA A 47 -1.82 1.47 0.52
N LYS A 48 -2.29 0.45 -0.19
CA LYS A 48 -3.00 -0.71 0.38
C LYS A 48 -2.12 -1.94 0.25
N ILE A 49 -1.98 -2.71 1.32
CA ILE A 49 -0.97 -3.77 1.39
C ILE A 49 -1.59 -5.03 1.99
N TRP A 50 -1.37 -6.16 1.33
CA TRP A 50 -1.53 -7.48 1.92
C TRP A 50 -0.19 -7.93 2.49
N ALA A 51 -0.14 -8.18 3.81
CA ALA A 51 1.06 -8.61 4.52
C ALA A 51 0.70 -9.52 5.69
N THR A 52 1.64 -10.32 6.19
CA THR A 52 1.45 -11.20 7.35
C THR A 52 1.23 -10.41 8.64
N ASP A 53 1.89 -9.27 8.77
CA ASP A 53 1.72 -8.30 9.84
C ASP A 53 2.04 -6.86 9.37
N SER A 54 1.94 -5.90 10.29
CA SER A 54 2.20 -4.49 10.02
C SER A 54 3.66 -4.19 9.71
N ASP A 55 4.59 -4.96 10.27
CA ASP A 55 6.02 -4.72 10.10
C ASP A 55 6.42 -5.13 8.68
N GLU A 56 5.95 -6.27 8.19
CA GLU A 56 6.11 -6.66 6.79
C GLU A 56 5.41 -5.66 5.84
N ALA A 57 4.27 -5.09 6.23
CA ALA A 57 3.62 -4.05 5.42
C ALA A 57 4.50 -2.80 5.24
N VAL A 58 5.20 -2.39 6.30
CA VAL A 58 6.16 -1.28 6.25
C VAL A 58 7.34 -1.62 5.34
N VAL A 59 7.95 -2.80 5.51
CA VAL A 59 9.08 -3.25 4.69
C VAL A 59 8.71 -3.26 3.21
N ILE A 60 7.53 -3.77 2.84
CA ILE A 60 7.06 -3.75 1.45
C ILE A 60 6.98 -2.32 0.90
N LEU A 61 6.49 -1.37 1.70
CA LEU A 61 6.37 0.03 1.27
C LEU A 61 7.74 0.69 1.10
N GLU A 62 8.70 0.38 1.97
CA GLU A 62 10.08 0.86 1.89
C GLU A 62 10.81 0.29 0.67
N ASP A 63 10.75 -1.03 0.46
CA ASP A 63 11.35 -1.72 -0.69
C ASP A 63 10.84 -1.16 -2.04
N ILE A 64 9.55 -0.84 -2.12
CA ILE A 64 8.96 -0.21 -3.31
C ILE A 64 9.49 1.22 -3.47
N GLY A 65 9.66 1.97 -2.37
CA GLY A 65 10.25 3.30 -2.43
C GLY A 65 11.67 3.30 -2.96
N GLU A 66 12.51 2.40 -2.44
CA GLU A 66 13.90 2.24 -2.88
C GLU A 66 14.01 1.84 -4.35
N SER A 67 13.10 0.98 -4.83
CA SER A 67 13.12 0.51 -6.22
C SER A 67 12.47 1.47 -7.23
N THR A 68 11.57 2.35 -6.79
CA THR A 68 10.80 3.24 -7.68
C THR A 68 11.20 4.71 -7.61
N GLY A 69 11.84 5.17 -6.54
CA GLY A 69 12.41 6.51 -6.43
C GLY A 69 11.65 7.50 -5.54
N TYR A 70 10.86 7.02 -4.57
CA TYR A 70 10.37 7.86 -3.47
C TYR A 70 11.06 7.50 -2.16
N ALA A 71 11.24 8.48 -1.28
CA ALA A 71 11.78 8.28 0.07
C ALA A 71 10.73 8.64 1.11
N ILE A 72 10.58 7.80 2.14
CA ILE A 72 9.75 8.11 3.31
C ILE A 72 10.47 9.16 4.15
N THR A 73 9.77 10.23 4.53
CA THR A 73 10.35 11.41 5.20
C THR A 73 9.85 11.61 6.63
N GLY A 74 8.95 10.75 7.10
CA GLY A 74 8.35 10.88 8.43
C GLY A 74 7.66 9.60 8.86
N SER A 75 6.77 9.73 9.85
CA SER A 75 6.07 8.59 10.42
C SER A 75 5.16 7.89 9.42
N ILE A 76 5.03 6.57 9.56
CA ILE A 76 4.08 5.77 8.81
C ILE A 76 2.87 5.51 9.71
N GLU A 77 1.70 5.93 9.25
CA GLU A 77 0.43 5.61 9.89
C GLU A 77 -0.12 4.31 9.28
N ILE A 78 -0.52 3.36 10.13
CA ILE A 78 -0.96 2.03 9.72
C ILE A 78 -2.40 1.81 10.19
N TYR A 79 -3.27 1.39 9.28
CA TYR A 79 -4.68 1.13 9.55
C TYR A 79 -5.08 -0.27 9.09
N ASP A 80 -5.76 -1.04 9.94
CA ASP A 80 -6.47 -2.26 9.53
C ASP A 80 -7.71 -1.87 8.71
N THR A 81 -7.71 -2.18 7.41
CA THR A 81 -8.80 -1.76 6.51
C THR A 81 -9.37 -2.91 5.71
N ALA A 82 -10.63 -2.77 5.28
CA ALA A 82 -11.25 -3.76 4.42
C ALA A 82 -10.58 -3.77 3.02
N PRO A 83 -10.19 -4.93 2.50
CA PRO A 83 -9.51 -5.02 1.21
C PRO A 83 -10.44 -4.73 0.03
N GLU A 84 -9.89 -4.20 -1.05
CA GLU A 84 -10.59 -3.99 -2.33
C GLU A 84 -10.18 -4.97 -3.43
N GLN A 85 -8.98 -5.52 -3.30
CA GLN A 85 -8.44 -6.61 -4.11
C GLN A 85 -8.28 -7.87 -3.26
N GLU A 86 -8.42 -9.03 -3.87
CA GLU A 86 -8.29 -10.32 -3.17
C GLU A 86 -6.83 -10.59 -2.80
N PRO A 87 -6.54 -11.33 -1.71
CA PRO A 87 -5.16 -11.67 -1.39
C PRO A 87 -4.54 -12.50 -2.53
N GLY A 88 -3.27 -12.23 -2.83
CA GLY A 88 -2.48 -13.04 -3.76
C GLY A 88 -1.76 -14.20 -3.06
N ASP A 89 -0.90 -14.88 -3.81
CA ASP A 89 -0.05 -15.97 -3.30
C ASP A 89 1.15 -15.45 -2.49
N LYS A 90 1.43 -14.14 -2.54
CA LYS A 90 2.52 -13.44 -1.84
C LYS A 90 2.02 -12.11 -1.28
N PRO A 91 2.70 -11.53 -0.28
CA PRO A 91 2.48 -10.15 0.13
C PRO A 91 2.67 -9.20 -1.05
N TYR A 92 1.84 -8.17 -1.13
CA TYR A 92 1.92 -7.17 -2.19
C TYR A 92 1.18 -5.89 -1.84
N ALA A 93 1.57 -4.79 -2.49
CA ALA A 93 0.95 -3.49 -2.36
C ALA A 93 0.20 -3.08 -3.64
N TYR A 94 -0.82 -2.23 -3.49
CA TYR A 94 -1.63 -1.71 -4.57
C TYR A 94 -2.30 -0.37 -4.19
N ASP A 95 -2.95 0.28 -5.16
CA ASP A 95 -3.67 1.55 -4.98
C ASP A 95 -2.78 2.68 -4.41
N PHE A 96 -1.57 2.81 -4.94
CA PHE A 96 -0.65 3.90 -4.62
C PHE A 96 -1.25 5.24 -5.03
N LYS A 97 -1.35 6.18 -4.07
CA LYS A 97 -1.89 7.52 -4.28
C LYS A 97 -0.97 8.57 -3.66
N PHE A 98 -0.49 9.48 -4.50
CA PHE A 98 0.35 10.60 -4.09
C PHE A 98 -0.49 11.88 -4.06
N THR A 99 -0.63 12.47 -2.86
CA THR A 99 -1.31 13.75 -2.64
C THR A 99 -0.26 14.79 -2.29
N TYR A 100 0.06 15.65 -3.26
CA TYR A 100 1.07 16.70 -3.08
C TYR A 100 0.58 17.75 -2.07
N TYR A 101 1.52 18.31 -1.31
CA TYR A 101 1.22 19.50 -0.53
C TYR A 101 0.81 20.63 -1.49
N GLU A 102 -0.26 21.34 -1.15
CA GLU A 102 -0.58 22.60 -1.80
C GLU A 102 0.53 23.61 -1.45
N GLU A 103 1.05 24.31 -2.46
CA GLU A 103 1.89 25.49 -2.25
C GLU A 103 1.06 26.68 -1.78
#